data_AF-W2H3B6-F1
#
_entry.id   AF-W2H3B6-F1
#
_cell.length_a   1.000
_cell.length_b   1.000
_cell.length_c   1.000
_cell.angle_alpha   90.00
_cell.angle_beta   90.00
_cell.angle_gamma   90.00
#
_symmetry.space_group_name_H-M   'P 1'
#
loop_
_entity.id
_entity.type
_entity.pdbx_description
1 polymer ?
#
loop_
_entity_poly.entity_id
_entity_poly.type
_entity_poly.pdbx_seq_one_letter_code
_entity_poly.pdbx_strand_id
1 'polypeptide(L)'
;MDKRLRLVYNPDLPFGGKSVLWGGDFLQLEALMGTPLCKAMYKLNANADIIHARDLFGRFRVFFLSTQQRAHSCPVQQKPPG
;
A
#
# COMPACT_ATOMS: atom_id res chain seq x y z
N MET A 1 4.01 11.14 -3.83
CA MET A 1 4.18 10.54 -5.17
C MET A 1 3.15 11.06 -6.15
N ASP A 2 1.85 10.88 -5.89
CA ASP A 2 0.74 11.37 -6.73
C ASP A 2 0.92 12.83 -7.19
N LYS A 3 1.02 13.78 -6.25
CA LYS A 3 1.27 15.20 -6.53
C LYS A 3 2.41 15.44 -7.52
N ARG A 4 3.52 14.72 -7.38
CA ARG A 4 4.69 14.87 -8.25
C ARG A 4 4.43 14.31 -9.66
N LEU A 5 3.71 13.19 -9.78
CA LEU A 5 3.36 12.61 -11.06
C LEU A 5 2.32 13.45 -11.81
N ARG A 6 1.35 14.03 -11.09
CA ARG A 6 0.38 14.99 -11.65
C ARG A 6 1.06 16.23 -12.23
N LEU A 7 2.06 16.76 -11.52
CA LEU A 7 2.85 17.90 -12.00
C LEU A 7 3.67 17.59 -13.26
N VAL A 8 4.18 16.37 -13.39
CA VAL A 8 5.09 16.00 -14.50
C VAL A 8 4.33 15.51 -15.74
N TYR A 9 3.20 14.84 -15.57
CA TYR A 9 2.51 14.16 -16.67
C TYR A 9 1.17 14.80 -17.02
N ASN A 10 0.15 14.58 -16.19
CA ASN A 10 -1.18 15.12 -16.41
C ASN A 10 -1.80 15.53 -15.05
N PRO A 11 -2.07 16.82 -14.82
CA PRO A 11 -2.57 17.28 -13.54
C PRO A 11 -4.01 16.82 -13.24
N ASP A 12 -4.79 16.38 -14.22
CA ASP A 12 -6.21 16.05 -14.05
C ASP A 12 -6.44 14.56 -13.72
N LEU A 13 -5.43 13.73 -13.91
CA LEU A 13 -5.51 12.28 -13.70
C LEU A 13 -4.74 11.84 -12.44
N PRO A 14 -5.28 10.93 -11.61
CA PRO A 14 -4.52 10.30 -10.53
C PRO A 14 -3.19 9.72 -11.04
N PHE A 15 -2.12 9.94 -10.28
CA PHE A 15 -0.75 9.54 -10.63
C PHE A 15 -0.29 10.02 -12.02
N GLY A 16 -0.85 11.12 -12.53
CA GLY A 16 -0.52 11.62 -13.86
C GLY A 16 -0.97 10.69 -15.00
N GLY A 17 -1.98 9.85 -14.77
CA GLY A 17 -2.48 8.88 -15.75
C GLY A 17 -1.60 7.63 -15.89
N LYS A 18 -0.63 7.41 -14.99
CA LYS A 18 0.21 6.21 -15.00
C LYS A 18 -0.50 5.04 -14.30
N SER A 19 -0.34 3.84 -14.86
CA SER A 19 -0.71 2.60 -14.18
C SER A 19 0.27 2.33 -13.04
N VAL A 20 -0.26 2.09 -11.84
CA VAL A 20 0.53 1.84 -10.63
C VAL A 20 0.20 0.46 -10.09
N LEU A 21 1.24 -0.33 -9.79
CA LEU A 21 1.13 -1.58 -9.04
C LEU A 21 1.92 -1.42 -7.74
N TRP A 22 1.24 -1.65 -6.62
CA TRP A 22 1.87 -1.68 -5.30
C TRP A 22 2.09 -3.12 -4.87
N GLY A 23 3.28 -3.39 -4.33
CA GLY A 23 3.62 -4.68 -3.74
C GLY A 23 4.33 -4.48 -2.41
N GLY A 24 3.97 -5.26 -1.40
CA GLY A 24 4.54 -5.15 -0.07
C GLY A 24 3.85 -6.08 0.93
N ASP A 25 4.30 -5.99 2.17
CA ASP A 25 3.77 -6.75 3.31
C ASP A 25 3.49 -5.78 4.47
N PHE A 26 2.27 -5.79 5.00
CA PHE A 26 1.88 -4.92 6.12
C PHE A 26 2.47 -5.36 7.47
N LEU A 27 3.00 -6.58 7.55
CA LEU A 27 3.72 -7.10 8.72
C LEU A 27 5.21 -6.76 8.70
N GLN A 28 5.69 -6.13 7.61
CA GLN A 28 7.06 -5.63 7.56
C GLN A 28 7.26 -4.50 8.59
N LEU A 29 8.53 -4.24 8.94
CA LEU A 29 8.93 -3.17 9.85
C LEU A 29 8.20 -1.85 9.55
N GLU A 30 7.78 -1.16 10.61
CA GLU A 30 7.11 0.14 10.47
C GLU A 30 8.02 1.15 9.74
N ALA A 31 7.41 2.03 8.97
CA ALA A 31 8.14 3.12 8.32
C ALA A 31 8.82 4.00 9.39
N LEU A 32 10.11 4.28 9.21
CA LEU A 32 10.90 5.13 10.11
C LEU A 32 10.28 6.53 10.29
N MET A 33 9.64 7.04 9.24
CA MET A 33 9.01 8.36 9.20
C MET A 33 7.67 8.30 8.47
N GLY A 34 6.76 9.20 8.85
CA GLY A 34 5.43 9.29 8.25
C GLY A 34 4.40 8.40 8.93
N THR A 35 3.25 8.23 8.27
CA THR A 35 2.16 7.38 8.78
C THR A 35 2.18 6.03 8.07
N PRO A 36 2.25 4.90 8.80
CA PRO A 36 2.12 3.58 8.22
C PRO A 36 0.83 3.43 7.40
N LEU A 37 0.92 2.79 6.24
CA LEU A 37 -0.19 2.70 5.28
C LEU A 37 -1.44 2.05 5.91
N CYS A 38 -1.27 1.00 6.71
CA CYS A 38 -2.39 0.37 7.43
C CYS A 38 -3.12 1.37 8.37
N LYS A 39 -2.37 2.22 9.09
CA LYS A 39 -2.94 3.25 9.95
C LYS A 39 -3.64 4.34 9.12
N ALA A 40 -3.09 4.71 7.97
CA ALA A 40 -3.70 5.67 7.06
C ALA A 40 -5.01 5.17 6.44
N MET A 41 -5.12 3.85 6.19
CA MET A 41 -6.31 3.25 5.58
C MET A 41 -7.45 3.00 6.57
N TYR A 42 -7.13 2.49 7.77
CA TYR A 42 -8.14 1.89 8.66
C TYR A 42 -8.42 2.67 9.94
N LYS A 43 -7.70 3.76 10.24
CA LYS A 43 -7.99 4.62 11.41
C LYS A 43 -8.69 5.91 10.98
N LEU A 44 -9.64 6.37 11.79
CA LEU A 44 -10.21 7.71 11.69
C LEU A 44 -9.10 8.74 11.91
N ASN A 45 -8.90 9.63 10.93
CA ASN A 45 -7.87 10.65 10.97
C ASN A 45 -8.41 11.95 10.36
N ALA A 46 -8.15 13.08 11.01
CA ALA A 46 -8.55 14.41 10.55
C ALA A 46 -7.49 15.08 9.64
N ASN A 47 -6.32 14.47 9.48
CA ASN A 47 -5.27 15.00 8.63
C ASN A 47 -5.65 14.86 7.14
N ALA A 48 -5.70 16.00 6.43
CA ALA A 48 -6.11 16.08 5.03
C ALA A 48 -5.24 15.24 4.08
N ASP A 49 -3.92 15.17 4.32
CA ASP A 49 -3.02 14.34 3.50
C ASP A 49 -3.33 12.85 3.68
N ILE A 50 -3.68 12.43 4.89
CA ILE A 50 -4.05 11.04 5.20
C ILE A 50 -5.42 10.71 4.59
N ILE A 51 -6.38 11.63 4.66
CA ILE A 51 -7.69 11.47 4.02
C ILE A 51 -7.53 11.32 2.50
N HIS A 52 -6.70 12.17 1.89
CA HIS A 52 -6.42 12.11 0.45
C HIS A 52 -5.69 10.82 0.06
N ALA A 53 -4.69 10.40 0.84
CA ALA A 53 -4.02 9.12 0.62
C ALA A 53 -5.01 7.96 0.68
N ARG A 54 -5.91 7.93 1.68
CA ARG A 54 -6.94 6.89 1.82
C ARG A 54 -7.87 6.83 0.61
N ASP A 55 -8.32 7.98 0.09
CA ASP A 55 -9.12 8.05 -1.14
C ASP A 55 -8.36 7.45 -2.34
N LEU A 56 -7.09 7.82 -2.52
CA LEU A 56 -6.26 7.29 -3.61
C LEU A 56 -6.06 5.78 -3.49
N PHE A 57 -5.70 5.29 -2.30
CA PHE A 57 -5.46 3.87 -2.08
C PHE A 57 -6.74 3.03 -2.18
N GLY A 58 -7.90 3.59 -1.80
CA GLY A 58 -9.20 2.94 -1.97
C GLY A 58 -9.60 2.63 -3.41
N ARG A 59 -8.92 3.23 -4.41
CA ARG A 59 -9.16 2.99 -5.84
C ARG A 59 -8.44 1.74 -6.37
N PHE A 60 -7.51 1.18 -5.60
CA PHE A 60 -6.75 0.01 -6.02
C PHE A 60 -7.54 -1.28 -5.73
N ARG A 61 -7.47 -2.23 -6.67
CA ARG A 61 -7.84 -3.61 -6.37
C ARG A 61 -6.74 -4.26 -5.55
N VAL A 62 -7.11 -4.87 -4.43
CA VAL A 62 -6.19 -5.55 -3.52
C VAL A 62 -6.20 -7.04 -3.80
N PHE A 63 -5.01 -7.62 -3.96
CA PHE A 63 -4.82 -9.05 -4.13
C PHE A 63 -3.88 -9.57 -3.03
N PHE A 64 -4.35 -10.55 -2.27
CA PHE A 64 -3.54 -11.22 -1.25
C PHE A 64 -2.80 -12.40 -1.88
N LEU A 65 -1.48 -12.43 -1.73
CA LEU A 65 -0.65 -13.55 -2.15
C LEU A 65 -0.59 -14.57 -1.00
N SER A 66 -1.18 -15.74 -1.19
CA SER A 66 -1.29 -16.79 -0.17
C SER A 66 -0.23 -17.90 -0.29
N THR A 67 0.49 -17.96 -1.41
CA THR A 67 1.51 -18.98 -1.65
C THR A 67 2.90 -18.36 -1.64
N GLN A 68 3.79 -18.92 -0.81
CA GLN A 68 5.20 -18.54 -0.76
C GLN A 68 6.08 -19.71 -1.22
N GLN A 69 7.03 -19.42 -2.12
CA GLN A 69 7.91 -20.42 -2.71
C GLN A 69 9.27 -20.52 -1.97
N ARG A 70 9.67 -19.45 -1.27
CA ARG A 70 11.00 -19.29 -0.65
C ARG A 70 11.32 -20.39 0.35
N ALA A 71 10.33 -20.77 1.15
CA ALA A 71 10.43 -21.76 2.21
C ALA A 71 9.39 -22.88 2.00
N HIS A 72 9.10 -23.21 0.74
CA HIS A 72 8.05 -24.17 0.37
C HIS A 72 8.25 -25.53 1.06
N SER A 73 9.50 -25.98 1.16
CA SER A 73 9.88 -27.25 1.79
C SER A 73 10.12 -27.16 3.30
N CYS A 74 9.97 -26.00 3.93
CA CYS A 74 10.24 -25.80 5.37
C CYS A 74 8.94 -25.93 6.18
N PRO A 75 8.70 -27.03 6.92
CA PRO A 75 7.41 -27.26 7.59
C PRO A 75 7.09 -26.22 8.66
N VAL A 76 8.12 -25.63 9.27
CA VAL A 76 7.99 -24.58 10.29
C VAL A 76 7.38 -23.31 9.71
N GLN A 77 7.65 -23.01 8.44
CA GLN A 77 7.20 -21.79 7.75
C GLN A 77 5.94 -22.01 6.89
N GLN A 78 5.35 -23.22 6.93
CA GLN A 78 4.07 -23.55 6.30
C GLN A 78 2.86 -23.38 7.23
N LYS A 79 3.08 -23.02 8.51
CA LYS A 79 1.98 -22.82 9.45
C LYS A 79 1.30 -21.46 9.20
N PRO A 80 -0.04 -21.41 9.11
CA PRO A 80 -0.74 -20.14 9.05
C PRO A 80 -0.47 -19.34 10.34
N PRO A 81 -0.44 -17.99 10.27
CA PRO A 81 -0.38 -17.17 11.47
C PRO A 81 -1.60 -17.49 12.35
N GLY A 82 -1.36 -17.84 13.61
CA GLY A 82 -2.38 -18.11 14.61
C GLY A 82 -2.97 -16.85 15.22
#